data_AF-A0AAW2IZL2-F1
#
_entry.id   AF-A0AAW2IZL2-F1
#
_cell.length_a   1.000
_cell.length_b   1.000
_cell.length_c   1.000
_cell.angle_alpha   90.00
_cell.angle_beta   90.00
_cell.angle_gamma   90.00
#
_symmetry.space_group_name_H-M   'P 1'
#
loop_
_entity.id
_entity.type
_entity.pdbx_description
1 polymer ?
#
loop_
_entity_poly.entity_id
_entity_poly.type
_entity_poly.pdbx_seq_one_letter_code
_entity_poly.pdbx_strand_id
1 'polypeptide(L)'
;MELDDTPLDLVDTSLYDFAREVVNPPTHILLLLSLGVEPNRKTKMIPFLIADMPSAYNILGQAALNVFQVAVSTYHIKLKFLVREGVREVIGNAYTT
;
A
#
# COMPACT_ATOMS: atom_id res chain seq x y z
N MET A 1 -16.56 16.65 -6.05
CA MET A 1 -16.27 15.34 -6.67
C MET A 1 -16.95 14.32 -5.77
N GLU A 2 -18.21 14.02 -6.04
CA GLU A 2 -19.00 13.03 -5.29
C GLU A 2 -18.45 11.64 -5.62
N LEU A 3 -18.11 10.87 -4.59
CA LEU A 3 -17.82 9.45 -4.75
C LEU A 3 -19.16 8.70 -4.72
N ASP A 4 -19.39 7.91 -5.77
CA ASP A 4 -20.55 7.08 -6.01
C ASP A 4 -20.67 5.94 -4.96
N ASP A 5 -21.84 5.82 -4.35
CA ASP A 5 -22.19 4.89 -3.25
C ASP A 5 -22.31 3.44 -3.73
N THR A 6 -21.20 2.86 -4.21
CA THR A 6 -21.14 1.42 -4.49
C THR A 6 -21.11 0.63 -3.19
N PRO A 7 -21.74 -0.57 -3.09
CA PRO A 7 -21.77 -1.33 -1.85
C PRO A 7 -20.36 -1.85 -1.57
N LEU A 8 -19.68 -1.20 -0.64
CA LEU A 8 -18.35 -1.56 -0.18
C LEU A 8 -18.53 -2.79 0.72
N ASP A 9 -18.13 -3.96 0.24
CA ASP A 9 -18.18 -5.21 1.00
C ASP A 9 -17.49 -4.99 2.36
N LEU A 10 -18.31 -4.93 3.41
CA LEU A 10 -17.87 -4.70 4.78
C LEU A 10 -17.21 -5.97 5.30
N VAL A 11 -15.92 -6.14 5.02
CA VAL A 11 -15.11 -7.17 5.67
C VAL A 11 -14.85 -6.70 7.10
N ASP A 12 -15.23 -7.51 8.08
CA ASP A 12 -15.15 -7.25 9.52
C ASP A 12 -13.69 -7.29 10.05
N THR A 13 -12.83 -6.47 9.46
CA THR A 13 -11.44 -6.32 9.89
C THR A 13 -11.33 -5.04 10.70
N SER A 14 -11.57 -5.14 12.01
CA SER A 14 -11.33 -4.02 12.93
C SER A 14 -9.85 -3.63 12.87
N LEU A 15 -9.55 -2.39 12.44
CA LEU A 15 -8.20 -1.84 12.50
C LEU A 15 -7.98 -1.22 13.88
N TYR A 16 -6.99 -1.74 14.60
CA TYR A 16 -6.57 -1.20 15.88
C TYR A 16 -5.36 -0.28 15.65
N ASP A 17 -5.38 0.89 16.27
CA ASP A 17 -4.21 1.76 16.31
C ASP A 17 -3.15 1.21 17.29
N PHE A 18 -2.04 1.94 17.45
CA PHE A 18 -0.99 1.56 18.39
C PHE A 18 -1.43 1.63 19.86
N ALA A 19 -2.45 2.43 20.18
CA ALA A 19 -3.06 2.53 21.51
C ALA A 19 -4.14 1.45 21.75
N ARG A 20 -4.40 0.59 20.76
CA ARG A 20 -5.47 -0.42 20.73
C ARG A 20 -6.88 0.17 20.68
N GLU A 21 -7.00 1.41 20.26
CA GLU A 21 -8.29 2.01 19.94
C GLU A 21 -8.74 1.51 18.56
N VAL A 22 -10.03 1.24 18.44
CA VAL A 22 -10.63 0.85 17.16
C VAL A 22 -10.71 2.09 16.30
N VAL A 23 -9.95 2.10 15.21
CA VAL A 23 -10.16 3.06 14.14
C VAL A 23 -11.46 2.65 13.45
N ASN A 24 -12.36 3.62 13.27
CA ASN A 24 -13.70 3.47 12.65
C ASN A 24 -13.70 2.43 11.50
N PRO A 25 -14.80 1.68 11.31
CA PRO A 25 -14.83 0.49 10.46
C PRO A 25 -14.26 0.84 9.11
N PRO A 26 -13.13 0.23 8.75
CA PRO A 26 -12.32 0.86 7.75
C PRO A 26 -12.82 0.43 6.38
N THR A 27 -13.23 1.41 5.58
CA THR A 27 -13.77 1.16 4.24
C THR A 27 -12.66 0.64 3.33
N HIS A 28 -12.95 -0.46 2.64
CA HIS A 28 -12.05 -1.04 1.65
C HIS A 28 -12.36 -0.53 0.25
N ILE A 29 -11.36 -0.04 -0.48
CA ILE A 29 -11.47 0.26 -1.91
C ILE A 29 -10.41 -0.49 -2.70
N LEU A 30 -10.77 -0.96 -3.90
CA LEU A 30 -9.81 -1.60 -4.80
C LEU A 30 -9.10 -0.53 -5.64
N LEU A 31 -7.79 -0.41 -5.50
CA LEU A 31 -6.98 0.51 -6.31
C LEU A 31 -5.88 -0.22 -7.07
N LEU A 32 -5.57 0.29 -8.27
CA LEU A 32 -4.35 -0.08 -8.98
C LEU A 32 -3.15 0.55 -8.28
N LEU A 33 -2.28 -0.28 -7.72
CA LEU A 33 -0.96 0.13 -7.29
C LEU A 33 0.07 -0.26 -8.36
N SER A 34 0.96 0.66 -8.70
CA SER A 34 2.10 0.40 -9.58
C SER A 34 3.41 0.60 -8.82
N LEU A 35 4.32 -0.37 -8.94
CA LEU A 35 5.65 -0.35 -8.35
C LEU A 35 6.73 -0.36 -9.44
N GLY A 36 7.67 0.57 -9.35
CA GLY A 36 8.76 0.75 -10.31
C GLY A 36 8.39 1.65 -11.50
N VAL A 37 9.33 1.73 -12.45
CA VAL A 37 9.21 2.50 -13.69
C VAL A 37 9.29 1.56 -14.89
N GLU A 38 8.71 1.96 -16.02
CA GLU A 38 8.77 1.18 -17.26
C GLU A 38 10.23 0.97 -17.71
N PRO A 39 10.59 -0.21 -18.29
CA PRO A 39 9.72 -1.34 -18.67
C PRO A 39 9.43 -2.35 -17.53
N ASN A 40 9.92 -2.08 -16.33
CA ASN A 40 9.90 -3.01 -15.19
C ASN A 40 8.76 -2.74 -14.21
N ARG A 41 7.73 -1.98 -14.63
CA ARG A 41 6.62 -1.59 -13.76
C ARG A 41 5.75 -2.80 -13.47
N LYS A 42 5.48 -3.06 -12.18
CA LYS A 42 4.54 -4.09 -11.75
C LYS A 42 3.28 -3.40 -11.25
N THR A 43 2.13 -3.77 -11.83
CA THR A 43 0.84 -3.18 -11.48
C THR A 43 -0.12 -4.26 -11.00
N LYS A 44 -0.76 -4.05 -9.86
CA LYS A 44 -1.74 -4.98 -9.26
C LYS A 44 -2.91 -4.21 -8.65
N MET A 45 -4.09 -4.81 -8.74
CA MET A 45 -5.25 -4.42 -7.96
C MET A 45 -5.07 -4.93 -6.53
N ILE A 46 -5.11 -4.02 -5.54
CA ILE A 46 -5.05 -4.39 -4.13
C ILE A 46 -6.15 -3.66 -3.34
N PRO A 47 -6.73 -4.29 -2.32
CA PRO A 47 -7.63 -3.61 -1.39
C PRO A 47 -6.82 -2.65 -0.53
N PHE A 48 -7.19 -1.38 -0.57
CA PHE A 48 -6.69 -0.34 0.32
C PHE A 48 -7.69 -0.08 1.42
N LEU A 49 -7.14 0.30 2.57
CA LEU A 49 -7.90 0.78 3.70
C LEU A 49 -7.91 2.30 3.69
N ILE A 50 -9.10 2.91 3.78
CA ILE A 50 -9.20 4.35 4.01
C ILE A 50 -9.44 4.56 5.51
N ALA A 51 -8.52 5.28 6.14
CA ALA A 51 -8.66 5.74 7.51
C ALA A 51 -8.50 7.26 7.53
N ASP A 52 -9.43 7.95 8.17
CA ASP A 52 -9.32 9.39 8.45
C ASP A 52 -8.36 9.60 9.63
N MET A 53 -7.07 9.67 9.30
CA MET A 53 -5.97 9.79 10.26
C MET A 53 -5.13 11.02 9.89
N PRO A 54 -4.68 11.86 10.84
CA PRO A 54 -3.85 13.02 10.58
C PRO A 54 -2.41 12.63 10.20
N SER A 55 -2.26 11.97 9.04
CA SER A 55 -0.97 11.57 8.46
C SER A 55 -0.90 12.06 7.02
N ALA A 56 0.25 12.61 6.63
CA ALA A 56 0.51 13.00 5.25
C ALA A 56 0.93 11.82 4.34
N TYR A 57 0.98 10.60 4.89
CA TYR A 57 1.53 9.43 4.20
C TYR A 57 0.55 8.27 4.09
N ASN A 58 0.60 7.59 2.95
CA ASN A 58 -0.07 6.32 2.73
C ASN A 58 0.77 5.19 3.33
N ILE A 59 0.14 4.34 4.16
CA ILE A 59 0.80 3.19 4.77
C ILE A 59 0.57 1.96 3.90
N LEU A 60 1.66 1.28 3.53
CA LEU A 60 1.59 0.02 2.82
C LEU A 60 1.87 -1.15 3.79
N GLY A 61 0.87 -1.98 4.03
CA GLY A 61 0.99 -3.13 4.92
C GLY A 61 1.69 -4.34 4.28
N GLN A 62 1.94 -5.36 5.10
CA GLN A 62 2.56 -6.62 4.68
C GLN A 62 1.77 -7.33 3.57
N ALA A 63 0.44 -7.28 3.60
CA ALA A 63 -0.42 -7.89 2.59
C ALA A 63 -0.11 -7.34 1.18
N ALA A 64 -0.01 -6.02 1.05
CA ALA A 64 0.34 -5.37 -0.21
C ALA A 64 1.77 -5.75 -0.66
N LEU A 65 2.74 -5.71 0.26
CA LEU A 65 4.12 -6.12 -0.06
C LEU A 65 4.21 -7.57 -0.58
N ASN A 66 3.44 -8.49 0.03
CA ASN A 66 3.37 -9.89 -0.37
C ASN A 66 2.76 -10.06 -1.77
N VAL A 67 1.70 -9.31 -2.12
CA VAL A 67 1.10 -9.32 -3.47
C VAL A 67 2.14 -8.95 -4.54
N PHE A 68 3.03 -8.01 -4.24
CA PHE A 68 4.08 -7.61 -5.15
C PHE A 68 5.36 -8.46 -5.04
N GLN A 69 5.42 -9.38 -4.07
CA GLN A 69 6.61 -10.17 -3.74
C GLN A 69 7.83 -9.25 -3.49
N VAL A 70 7.59 -8.21 -2.68
CA VAL A 70 8.57 -7.17 -2.38
C VAL A 70 9.34 -7.53 -1.11
N ALA A 71 10.66 -7.36 -1.16
CA ALA A 71 11.52 -7.31 0.01
C ALA A 71 11.87 -5.85 0.32
N VAL A 72 11.53 -5.40 1.53
CA VAL A 72 11.88 -4.06 2.02
C VAL A 72 13.25 -4.11 2.67
N SER A 73 14.18 -3.30 2.19
CA SER A 73 15.50 -3.10 2.81
C SER A 73 15.52 -1.72 3.46
N THR A 74 15.19 -1.67 4.75
CA THR A 74 15.19 -0.42 5.54
C THR A 74 16.56 0.25 5.56
N TYR A 75 17.64 -0.54 5.73
CA TYR A 75 19.02 -0.03 5.74
C TYR A 75 19.40 0.74 4.46
N HIS A 76 18.90 0.28 3.31
CA HIS A 76 19.19 0.92 2.02
C HIS A 76 18.06 1.83 1.54
N ILE A 77 16.95 1.93 2.30
CA ILE A 77 15.72 2.62 1.89
C ILE A 77 15.28 2.18 0.49
N LYS A 78 15.24 0.86 0.27
CA LYS A 78 14.94 0.25 -1.03
C LYS A 78 13.85 -0.79 -0.94
N LEU A 79 13.03 -0.85 -1.98
CA LEU A 79 12.08 -1.93 -2.24
C LEU A 79 12.64 -2.79 -3.37
N LYS A 80 12.89 -4.07 -3.11
CA LYS A 80 13.30 -5.03 -4.13
C LYS A 80 12.13 -5.89 -4.52
N PHE A 81 11.92 -6.13 -5.81
CA PHE A 81 10.83 -6.97 -6.29
C PHE A 81 11.26 -7.77 -7.51
N LEU A 82 10.58 -8.90 -7.72
CA LEU A 82 10.85 -9.78 -8.85
C LEU A 82 10.05 -9.38 -10.08
N VAL A 83 10.75 -9.30 -11.20
CA VAL A 83 10.23 -9.19 -12.57
C VAL A 83 10.81 -10.32 -13.43
N ARG A 84 10.30 -10.50 -14.67
CA ARG A 84 10.74 -11.59 -15.56
C ARG A 84 12.25 -11.62 -15.81
N GLU A 85 12.89 -10.45 -15.82
CA GLU A 85 14.31 -10.26 -16.12
C GLU A 85 15.21 -10.28 -14.87
N GLY A 86 14.65 -10.59 -13.69
CA GLY A 86 15.38 -10.69 -12.42
C GLY A 86 14.86 -9.76 -11.34
N VAL A 87 15.75 -9.30 -10.46
CA VAL A 87 15.41 -8.39 -9.35
C VAL A 87 15.49 -6.95 -9.84
N ARG A 88 14.52 -6.13 -9.44
CA ARG A 88 14.51 -4.67 -9.63
C ARG A 88 14.36 -3.98 -8.29
N GLU A 89 14.83 -2.74 -8.23
CA GLU A 89 14.85 -1.95 -7.01
C GLU A 89 14.14 -0.61 -7.24
N VAL A 90 13.32 -0.19 -6.28
CA VAL A 90 12.85 1.19 -6.16
C VAL A 90 13.59 1.81 -4.98
N ILE A 91 14.21 2.96 -5.21
CA ILE A 91 14.87 3.74 -4.16
C ILE A 91 13.82 4.68 -3.57
N GLY A 92 13.61 4.58 -2.27
CA GLY A 92 12.80 5.55 -1.54
C GLY A 92 13.60 6.83 -1.37
N ASN A 93 12.92 7.96 -1.53
CA ASN A 93 13.49 9.26 -1.22
C ASN A 93 13.14 9.62 0.24
N ALA A 94 14.13 9.60 1.12
CA ALA A 94 13.97 9.99 2.52
C ALA A 94 14.36 11.46 2.79
N TYR A 95 14.84 12.19 1.78
CA TYR A 95 15.38 13.54 1.89
C TYR A 95 14.93 14.42 0.72
N THR A 96 13.67 14.85 0.72
CA THR A 96 13.28 16.03 -0.05
C THR A 96 12.40 16.93 0.80
N THR A 97 12.99 18.08 1.13
CA THR A 97 12.33 19.33 1.51
C THR A 97 11.46 19.83 0.36
#